data_AF-A0A7V8IM07-F1
#
_entry.id   AF-A0A7V8IM07-F1
#
_cell.length_a   1.000
_cell.length_b   1.000
_cell.length_c   1.000
_cell.angle_alpha   90.00
_cell.angle_beta   90.00
_cell.angle_gamma   90.00
#
_symmetry.space_group_name_H-M   'P 1'
#
loop_
_entity.id
_entity.type
_entity.pdbx_description
1 polymer ?
#
loop_
_entity_poly.entity_id
_entity_poly.type
_entity_poly.pdbx_seq_one_letter_code
_entity_poly.pdbx_strand_id
1 'polypeptide(L)'
;MWLDFAEDQARRRQQIFLRDWQEKLDQFLQFNDRDVLKGAGTISKKIADDKAQAEYEHFAEQQRRIKEAEGERDITELLQWQASPKAKDVP
;
A
#
# COMPACT_ATOMS: atom_id res chain seq x y z
N MET A 1 5.75 -6.38 -18.97
CA MET A 1 5.07 -5.07 -19.02
C MET A 1 6.09 -3.93 -19.01
N TRP A 2 5.76 -2.76 -19.60
CA TRP A 2 6.58 -1.56 -19.91
C TRP A 2 8.10 -1.65 -19.69
N LEU A 3 8.57 -1.87 -18.47
CA LEU A 3 9.99 -2.07 -18.15
C LEU A 3 10.62 -3.21 -18.97
N ASP A 4 9.93 -4.34 -19.15
CA ASP A 4 10.43 -5.44 -19.99
C ASP A 4 10.55 -5.04 -21.47
N PHE A 5 9.62 -4.20 -21.95
CA PHE A 5 9.66 -3.65 -23.30
C PHE A 5 10.83 -2.68 -23.44
N ALA A 6 11.00 -1.76 -22.48
CA ALA A 6 12.12 -0.84 -22.46
C ALA A 6 13.47 -1.56 -22.36
N GLU A 7 13.53 -2.63 -21.56
CA GLU A 7 14.72 -3.47 -21.42
C GLU A 7 15.07 -4.20 -22.72
N ASP A 8 14.10 -4.77 -23.43
CA ASP A 8 14.34 -5.39 -24.75
C ASP A 8 14.88 -4.37 -25.77
N GLN A 9 14.32 -3.17 -25.82
CA GLN A 9 14.82 -2.09 -26.70
C GLN A 9 16.27 -1.69 -26.34
N ALA A 10 16.58 -1.58 -25.05
CA ALA A 10 17.94 -1.27 -24.58
C ALA A 10 18.93 -2.40 -24.91
N ARG A 11 18.53 -3.67 -24.71
CA ARG A 11 19.34 -4.85 -25.05
C ARG A 11 19.65 -4.92 -26.55
N ARG A 12 18.72 -4.50 -27.40
CA ARG A 12 18.91 -4.40 -28.86
C ARG A 12 19.75 -3.21 -29.30
N ARG A 13 20.30 -2.43 -28.36
CA ARG A 13 21.11 -1.22 -28.59
C ARG A 13 20.38 -0.19 -29.45
N GLN A 14 19.06 -0.11 -29.32
CA GLN A 14 18.33 0.99 -29.93
C GLN A 14 18.70 2.28 -29.22
N GLN A 15 19.31 3.21 -29.96
CA GLN A 15 19.69 4.50 -29.43
C GLN A 15 18.43 5.37 -29.34
N ILE A 16 17.85 5.45 -28.14
CA ILE A 16 16.63 6.21 -27.84
C ILE A 16 17.02 7.31 -26.85
N PHE A 17 16.59 8.55 -27.08
CA PHE A 17 16.82 9.64 -26.14
C PHE A 17 15.79 9.61 -25.00
N LEU A 18 16.13 10.19 -23.84
CA LEU A 18 15.22 10.28 -22.68
C LEU A 18 13.89 10.95 -23.01
N ARG A 19 13.87 11.93 -23.92
CA ARG A 19 12.63 12.58 -24.39
C ARG A 19 11.73 11.63 -25.17
N ASP A 20 12.31 10.74 -25.98
CA ASP A 20 11.56 9.82 -26.85
C ASP A 20 10.92 8.69 -26.03
N TRP A 21 11.48 8.39 -24.85
CA TRP A 21 10.90 7.43 -23.91
C TRP A 21 9.54 7.87 -23.37
N GLN A 22 9.31 9.17 -23.22
CA GLN A 22 8.01 9.69 -22.80
C GLN A 22 6.93 9.38 -23.85
N GLU A 23 7.22 9.66 -25.13
CA GLU A 23 6.28 9.37 -26.23
C GLU A 23 6.02 7.87 -26.39
N LYS A 24 7.07 7.04 -26.24
CA LYS A 24 6.93 5.57 -26.30
C LYS A 24 6.10 5.01 -25.15
N LEU A 25 6.21 5.59 -23.95
CA LEU A 25 5.39 5.19 -22.80
C LEU A 25 3.92 5.50 -23.07
N ASP A 26 3.63 6.70 -23.57
CA ASP A 26 2.27 7.12 -23.91
C ASP A 26 1.65 6.19 -24.97
N GLN A 27 2.41 5.86 -26.02
CA GLN A 27 1.99 4.90 -27.06
C GLN A 27 1.77 3.50 -26.50
N PHE A 28 2.65 3.04 -25.61
CA PHE A 28 2.50 1.74 -24.96
C PHE A 28 1.23 1.69 -24.11
N LEU A 29 0.93 2.73 -23.34
CA LEU A 29 -0.29 2.82 -22.55
C LEU A 29 -1.53 2.79 -23.44
N GLN A 30 -1.57 3.62 -24.49
CA GLN A 30 -2.69 3.64 -25.46
C GLN A 30 -2.90 2.28 -26.13
N PHE A 31 -1.83 1.59 -26.52
CA PHE A 31 -1.90 0.26 -27.12
C PHE A 31 -2.48 -0.80 -26.17
N ASN A 32 -2.33 -0.59 -24.86
CA ASN A 32 -2.89 -1.49 -23.84
C ASN A 32 -4.24 -1.00 -23.30
N ASP A 33 -4.96 -0.16 -24.06
CA ASP A 33 -6.24 0.46 -23.67
C ASP A 33 -6.19 1.19 -22.32
N ARG A 34 -5.03 1.82 -22.01
CA ARG A 34 -4.85 2.64 -20.81
C ARG A 34 -4.81 4.12 -21.16
N ASP A 35 -5.48 4.91 -20.32
CA ASP A 35 -5.47 6.35 -20.45
C ASP A 35 -4.09 6.94 -20.16
N VAL A 36 -3.66 7.85 -21.03
CA VAL A 36 -2.46 8.66 -20.83
C VAL A 36 -2.84 9.92 -20.07
N LEU A 37 -2.25 10.10 -18.89
CA LEU A 37 -2.45 11.29 -18.08
C LEU A 37 -1.73 12.48 -18.72
N LYS A 38 -2.47 13.58 -18.92
CA LYS A 38 -1.91 14.82 -19.46
C LYS A 38 -1.51 15.77 -18.32
N GLY A 39 -0.24 16.15 -18.30
CA GLY A 39 0.31 17.08 -17.30
C GLY A 39 0.35 16.48 -15.89
N ALA A 40 0.51 17.33 -14.89
CA ALA A 40 0.61 16.92 -13.48
C ALA A 40 -0.76 16.64 -12.81
N GLY A 41 -1.86 16.69 -13.57
CA GLY A 41 -3.21 16.70 -13.03
C GLY A 41 -3.59 18.04 -12.37
N THR A 42 -4.71 18.06 -11.66
CA THR A 42 -5.28 19.26 -11.01
C THR A 42 -5.07 19.30 -9.50
N ILE A 43 -4.62 18.19 -8.90
CA ILE A 43 -4.46 18.06 -7.46
C ILE A 43 -3.06 18.58 -7.08
N SER A 44 -3.03 19.62 -6.24
CA SER A 44 -1.77 20.12 -5.69
C SER A 44 -1.22 19.16 -4.64
N LYS A 45 0.10 19.20 -4.42
CA LYS A 45 0.76 18.44 -3.36
C LYS A 45 0.07 18.63 -2.01
N LYS A 46 -0.25 19.89 -1.65
CA LYS A 46 -0.91 20.21 -0.38
C LYS A 46 -2.25 19.47 -0.23
N ILE A 47 -3.09 19.47 -1.26
CA ILE A 47 -4.38 18.77 -1.23
C ILE A 47 -4.18 17.26 -1.10
N ALA A 48 -3.17 16.70 -1.79
CA ALA A 48 -2.85 15.28 -1.68
C ALA A 48 -2.38 14.91 -0.26
N ASP A 49 -1.52 15.73 0.34
CA ASP A 49 -1.00 15.54 1.69
C ASP A 49 -2.12 15.64 2.73
N ASP A 50 -2.98 16.67 2.63
CA ASP A 50 -4.13 16.87 3.53
C ASP A 50 -5.09 15.67 3.47
N LYS A 51 -5.35 15.15 2.26
CA LYS A 51 -6.17 13.95 2.08
C LYS A 51 -5.51 12.72 2.69
N ALA A 52 -4.22 12.50 2.44
CA ALA A 52 -3.49 11.35 2.98
C ALA A 52 -3.51 11.34 4.51
N GLN A 53 -3.35 12.51 5.13
CA GLN A 53 -3.42 12.67 6.58
C GLN A 53 -4.81 12.32 7.13
N ALA A 54 -5.88 12.82 6.50
CA ALA A 54 -7.25 12.52 6.93
C ALA A 54 -7.58 11.02 6.83
N GLU A 55 -7.20 10.35 5.74
CA GLU A 55 -7.38 8.90 5.58
C GLU A 55 -6.57 8.12 6.62
N TYR A 56 -5.35 8.57 6.93
CA TYR A 56 -4.53 7.96 7.96
C TYR A 56 -5.15 8.08 9.36
N GLU A 57 -5.76 9.22 9.69
CA GLU A 57 -6.44 9.42 10.97
C GLU A 57 -7.61 8.44 11.14
N HIS A 58 -8.42 8.26 10.09
CA HIS A 58 -9.49 7.26 10.09
C HIS A 58 -8.94 5.85 10.29
N PHE A 59 -7.91 5.47 9.53
CA PHE A 59 -7.26 4.17 9.69
C PHE A 59 -6.70 3.97 11.11
N ALA A 60 -6.02 4.97 11.65
CA ALA A 60 -5.42 4.92 12.98
C ALA A 60 -6.49 4.77 14.08
N GLU A 61 -7.64 5.43 13.94
CA GLU A 61 -8.76 5.26 14.86
C GLU A 61 -9.31 3.83 14.83
N GLN A 62 -9.52 3.26 13.63
CA GLN A 62 -9.98 1.87 13.51
C GLN A 62 -8.97 0.90 14.12
N GLN A 63 -7.68 1.11 13.86
CA GLN A 63 -6.60 0.29 14.43
C GLN A 63 -6.54 0.37 15.96
N ARG A 64 -6.77 1.54 16.56
CA ARG A 64 -6.84 1.68 18.03
C ARG A 64 -7.96 0.84 18.60
N ARG A 65 -9.17 0.93 18.03
CA ARG A 65 -10.34 0.17 18.49
C ARG A 65 -10.13 -1.34 18.40
N ILE A 66 -9.50 -1.80 17.31
CA ILE A 66 -9.17 -3.22 17.13
C ILE A 66 -8.21 -3.68 18.23
N LYS A 67 -7.13 -2.92 18.47
CA LYS A 67 -6.14 -3.25 19.50
C LYS A 67 -6.72 -3.23 20.92
N GLU A 68 -7.60 -2.29 21.22
CA GLU A 68 -8.29 -2.23 22.52
C GLU A 68 -9.15 -3.49 22.72
N ALA A 69 -9.95 -3.87 21.71
CA ALA A 69 -10.78 -5.08 21.77
C ALA A 69 -9.94 -6.37 21.86
N GLU A 70 -8.78 -6.43 21.20
CA GLU A 70 -7.83 -7.55 21.34
C GLU A 70 -7.26 -7.60 22.76
N GLY A 71 -6.80 -6.47 23.30
CA GLY A 71 -6.29 -6.39 24.66
C GLY A 71 -7.32 -6.79 25.73
N GLU A 72 -8.59 -6.39 25.57
CA GLU A 72 -9.68 -6.82 26.46
C GLU A 72 -9.87 -8.35 26.46
N ARG A 73 -9.78 -8.98 25.28
CA ARG A 73 -9.87 -10.44 25.14
C ARG A 73 -8.69 -11.12 25.82
N ASP A 74 -7.47 -10.63 25.58
CA ASP A 74 -6.26 -11.18 26.17
C ASP A 74 -6.28 -11.09 27.71
N ILE A 75 -6.73 -9.96 28.26
CA ILE A 75 -6.90 -9.78 29.71
C ILE A 75 -7.92 -10.77 30.26
N THR A 76 -9.05 -10.93 29.57
CA THR A 76 -10.11 -11.87 29.97
C THR A 76 -9.58 -13.31 29.98
N GLU A 77 -8.85 -13.71 28.95
CA GLU A 77 -8.22 -15.04 28.86
C GLU A 77 -7.21 -15.27 29.97
N LEU A 78 -6.35 -14.28 30.28
CA LEU A 78 -5.40 -14.34 31.38
C LEU A 78 -6.09 -14.52 32.73
N LEU A 79 -7.19 -13.79 32.99
CA LEU A 79 -7.97 -13.92 34.21
C LEU A 79 -8.63 -15.30 34.33
N GLN A 80 -9.16 -15.85 33.24
CA GLN A 80 -9.71 -17.21 33.20
C GLN A 80 -8.64 -18.28 33.44
N TRP A 81 -7.43 -18.09 32.89
CA TRP A 81 -6.29 -18.96 33.12
C TRP A 81 -5.85 -18.92 34.59
N GLN A 82 -5.80 -17.74 35.22
CA GLN A 82 -5.48 -17.61 36.65
C GLN A 82 -6.57 -18.18 37.57
N ALA A 83 -7.85 -18.06 37.18
CA ALA A 83 -8.98 -18.58 37.95
C ALA A 83 -9.17 -20.10 37.80
N SER A 84 -8.57 -20.71 36.78
CA SER A 84 -8.51 -22.17 36.65
C SER A 84 -7.59 -22.72 37.73
N PRO A 85 -8.11 -23.47 38.74
CA PRO A 85 -7.27 -23.98 39.82
C PRO A 85 -6.22 -24.90 39.21
N LYS A 86 -4.96 -24.78 39.65
CA LYS A 86 -3.89 -25.74 39.32
C LYS A 86 -4.46 -27.14 39.39
N ALA A 87 -4.64 -27.77 38.23
CA ALA A 87 -5.08 -29.15 38.16
C ALA A 87 -3.97 -30.02 38.75
N LYS A 88 -4.12 -30.33 40.04
CA LYS A 88 -3.54 -31.45 40.77
C LYS A 88 -2.04 -31.72 40.50
N ASP A 89 -1.18 -30.97 41.17
CA ASP A 89 0.05 -31.55 41.70
C ASP A 89 -0.28 -32.22 43.04
N VAL A 90 -0.45 -33.54 43.06
CA VAL A 90 -0.13 -34.38 44.23
C VAL A 90 0.13 -35.81 43.73
N PRO A 91 0.98 -36.56 44.45
CA PRO A 91 2.35 -36.94 44.12
C PRO A 91 2.50 -38.07 43.09
#